data_AF-A0AAU5Z6V4-F1
#
_entry.id   AF-A0AAU5Z6V4-F1
#
_cell.length_a   1.000
_cell.length_b   1.000
_cell.length_c   1.000
_cell.angle_alpha   90.00
_cell.angle_beta   90.00
_cell.angle_gamma   90.00
#
_symmetry.space_group_name_H-M   'P 1'
#
loop_
_entity.id
_entity.type
_entity.pdbx_description
1 polymer ?
#
loop_
_entity_poly.entity_id
_entity_poly.type
_entity_poly.pdbx_seq_one_letter_code
_entity_poly.pdbx_strand_id
1 'polypeptide(L)'
;MAATQRPATDVALTGNLVTASPAWKTIPSWFVFSDEDLNIPVALHRFMAERAGAKDIREVAGASHALSVSAPEPVTAAILDALSA
;
A
#
# COMPACT_ATOMS: atom_id res chain seq x y z
N MET A 1 11.13 7.73 -9.87
CA MET A 1 11.13 6.35 -9.33
C MET A 1 12.34 6.16 -8.45
N ALA A 2 12.18 5.66 -7.23
CA ALA A 2 13.30 5.43 -6.31
C ALA A 2 14.19 4.30 -6.83
N ALA A 3 15.50 4.41 -6.63
CA ALA A 3 16.55 3.51 -7.15
C ALA A 3 16.41 2.03 -6.74
N THR A 4 15.40 1.66 -5.94
CA THR A 4 15.19 0.33 -5.37
C THR A 4 13.97 -0.42 -5.93
N GLN A 5 13.12 0.19 -6.76
CA GLN A 5 12.02 -0.54 -7.39
C GLN A 5 12.56 -1.49 -8.46
N ARG A 6 12.48 -2.79 -8.20
CA ARG A 6 12.79 -3.83 -9.17
C ARG A 6 11.63 -3.99 -10.16
N PRO A 7 11.90 -4.45 -11.40
CA PRO A 7 10.84 -4.76 -12.35
C PRO A 7 9.84 -5.77 -11.77
N ALA A 8 8.57 -5.60 -12.08
CA ALA A 8 7.55 -6.61 -11.83
C ALA A 8 7.76 -7.79 -12.80
N THR A 9 8.51 -8.80 -12.36
CA THR A 9 8.73 -10.05 -13.11
C THR A 9 7.63 -11.06 -12.80
N ASP A 10 7.53 -12.13 -13.59
CA ASP A 10 6.57 -13.22 -13.34
C ASP A 10 6.65 -13.76 -11.90
N VAL A 11 7.88 -13.96 -11.41
CA VAL A 11 8.14 -14.44 -10.04
C VAL A 11 7.58 -13.51 -8.96
N ALA A 12 7.43 -12.20 -9.23
CA ALA A 12 6.82 -11.28 -8.28
C ALA A 12 5.33 -11.56 -8.05
N LEU A 13 4.66 -12.22 -9.00
CA LEU A 13 3.23 -12.55 -8.94
C LEU A 13 2.97 -14.04 -8.68
N THR A 14 3.86 -14.92 -9.13
CA THR A 14 3.71 -16.39 -9.04
C THR A 14 4.54 -17.04 -7.94
N GLY A 15 5.52 -16.31 -7.39
CA GLY A 15 6.40 -16.80 -6.34
C GLY A 15 5.68 -17.03 -5.01
N ASN A 16 6.04 -18.12 -4.33
CA ASN A 16 5.58 -18.35 -2.97
C ASN A 16 6.23 -17.37 -1.98
N LEU A 17 5.52 -17.05 -0.90
CA LEU A 17 6.13 -16.33 0.23
C LEU A 17 7.30 -17.15 0.79
N VAL A 18 8.43 -16.48 0.99
CA VAL A 18 9.61 -17.09 1.62
C VAL A 18 9.40 -17.30 3.13
N THR A 19 8.38 -16.65 3.71
CA THR A 19 8.01 -16.73 5.12
C THR A 19 6.70 -17.46 5.31
N ALA A 20 6.55 -18.16 6.43
CA ALA A 20 5.32 -18.89 6.77
C ALA A 20 4.13 -17.98 7.11
N SER A 21 4.41 -16.77 7.62
CA SER A 21 3.39 -15.77 7.95
C SER A 21 3.74 -14.44 7.28
N PRO A 22 2.77 -13.76 6.63
CA PRO A 22 2.98 -12.41 6.16
C PRO A 22 3.07 -11.42 7.33
N ALA A 23 3.93 -10.41 7.18
CA ALA A 23 4.27 -9.48 8.27
C ALA A 23 3.06 -8.70 8.83
N TRP A 24 2.09 -8.35 7.99
CA TRP A 24 0.90 -7.59 8.38
C TRP A 24 -0.01 -8.33 9.38
N LYS A 25 0.21 -9.63 9.64
CA LYS A 25 -0.52 -10.36 10.70
C LYS A 25 -0.06 -10.00 12.12
N THR A 26 1.17 -9.52 12.27
CA THR A 26 1.78 -9.26 13.59
C THR A 26 2.32 -7.84 13.72
N ILE A 27 2.61 -7.17 12.60
CA ILE A 27 3.10 -5.79 12.56
C ILE A 27 1.92 -4.90 12.15
N PRO A 28 1.61 -3.85 12.94
CA PRO A 28 0.59 -2.87 12.55
C PRO A 28 0.84 -2.28 11.16
N SER A 29 -0.22 -2.02 10.41
CA SER A 29 -0.13 -1.51 9.04
C SER A 29 -1.09 -0.34 8.81
N TRP A 30 -0.71 0.54 7.88
CA TRP A 30 -1.49 1.70 7.43
C TRP A 30 -1.54 1.66 5.90
N PHE A 31 -2.69 2.00 5.32
CA PHE A 31 -2.89 2.00 3.88
C PHE A 31 -3.24 3.40 3.39
N VAL A 32 -2.56 3.83 2.33
CA VAL A 32 -2.90 5.04 1.57
C VAL A 32 -2.93 4.65 0.09
N PHE A 33 -4.08 4.79 -0.56
CA PHE A 33 -4.27 4.42 -1.97
C PHE A 33 -5.26 5.36 -2.65
N SER A 34 -5.33 5.30 -3.98
CA SER A 34 -6.25 6.12 -4.79
C SER A 34 -7.37 5.29 -5.41
N ASP A 35 -8.49 5.93 -5.73
CA ASP A 35 -9.58 5.35 -6.51
C ASP A 35 -9.37 5.41 -8.03
N GLU A 36 -8.50 6.29 -8.52
CA GLU A 36 -8.12 6.43 -9.95
C GLU A 36 -6.75 5.79 -10.28
N ASP A 37 -6.31 4.81 -9.47
CA ASP A 37 -5.14 4.00 -9.77
C ASP A 37 -5.39 3.08 -10.98
N LEU A 38 -4.64 3.32 -12.07
CA LEU A 38 -4.75 2.54 -13.32
C LEU A 38 -3.88 1.28 -13.34
N ASN A 39 -3.05 1.06 -12.32
CA ASN A 39 -2.19 -0.11 -12.20
C ASN A 39 -2.80 -1.16 -11.26
N ILE A 40 -3.45 -0.72 -10.18
CA ILE A 40 -4.06 -1.58 -9.17
C ILE A 40 -5.53 -1.17 -8.98
N PRO A 41 -6.51 -2.06 -9.24
CA PRO A 41 -7.91 -1.73 -9.04
C PRO A 41 -8.23 -1.35 -7.59
N VAL A 42 -9.02 -0.29 -7.39
CA VAL A 42 -9.42 0.21 -6.05
C VAL A 42 -10.05 -0.87 -5.16
N ALA A 43 -10.83 -1.78 -5.75
CA ALA A 43 -11.42 -2.91 -5.01
C ALA A 43 -10.36 -3.83 -4.40
N LEU A 44 -9.22 -4.01 -5.09
CA LEU A 44 -8.12 -4.81 -4.59
C LEU A 44 -7.39 -4.09 -3.45
N HIS A 45 -7.22 -2.77 -3.52
CA HIS A 45 -6.68 -1.99 -2.41
C HIS A 45 -7.52 -2.14 -1.14
N ARG A 46 -8.83 -1.94 -1.25
CA ARG A 46 -9.79 -2.10 -0.14
C ARG A 46 -9.71 -3.49 0.46
N PHE A 47 -9.75 -4.52 -0.38
CA PHE A 47 -9.60 -5.92 0.07
C PHE A 47 -8.28 -6.17 0.80
N MET A 48 -7.16 -5.66 0.26
CA MET A 48 -5.84 -5.85 0.88
C MET A 48 -5.73 -5.15 2.23
N ALA A 49 -6.26 -3.94 2.36
CA ALA A 49 -6.27 -3.16 3.59
C ALA A 49 -7.13 -3.82 4.68
N GLU A 50 -8.33 -4.29 4.31
CA GLU A 50 -9.22 -5.03 5.21
C GLU A 50 -8.58 -6.35 5.65
N ARG A 51 -8.07 -7.15 4.69
CA ARG A 51 -7.38 -8.41 4.98
C ARG A 51 -6.20 -8.23 5.93
N ALA A 52 -5.51 -7.09 5.83
CA ALA A 52 -4.37 -6.76 6.69
C ALA A 52 -4.77 -6.31 8.10
N GLY A 53 -6.05 -6.01 8.36
CA GLY A 53 -6.48 -5.43 9.62
C GLY A 53 -5.78 -4.10 9.89
N ALA A 54 -5.66 -3.26 8.86
CA ALA A 54 -4.93 -2.00 8.93
C ALA A 54 -5.47 -1.09 10.05
N LYS A 55 -4.56 -0.41 10.76
CA LYS A 55 -4.87 0.55 11.81
C LYS A 55 -5.59 1.78 11.28
N ASP A 56 -5.27 2.16 10.05
CA ASP A 56 -5.91 3.27 9.34
C ASP A 56 -5.86 3.01 7.83
N ILE A 57 -6.89 3.49 7.13
CA ILE A 57 -7.08 3.29 5.70
C ILE A 57 -7.52 4.62 5.08
N ARG A 58 -6.70 5.15 4.16
CA ARG A 58 -6.95 6.40 3.44
C ARG A 58 -7.09 6.13 1.96
N GLU A 59 -8.31 6.30 1.48
CA GLU A 59 -8.61 6.36 0.06
C GLU A 59 -8.61 7.82 -0.39
N VAL A 60 -7.75 8.15 -1.34
CA VAL A 60 -7.56 9.52 -1.87
C VAL A 60 -8.27 9.63 -3.20
N ALA A 61 -9.37 10.38 -3.24
CA ALA A 61 -10.18 10.54 -4.45
C ALA A 61 -9.42 11.30 -5.56
N GLY A 62 -9.51 10.81 -6.80
CA GLY A 62 -8.99 11.46 -8.01
C GLY A 62 -7.46 11.48 -8.14
N ALA A 63 -6.74 10.75 -7.30
CA ALA A 63 -5.28 10.74 -7.33
C ALA A 63 -4.71 9.64 -8.26
N SER A 64 -3.46 9.79 -8.68
CA SER A 64 -2.79 8.76 -9.49
C SER A 64 -2.23 7.61 -8.64
N HIS A 65 -1.74 6.55 -9.29
CA HIS A 65 -0.98 5.46 -8.64
C HIS A 65 0.20 5.97 -7.78
N ALA A 66 0.91 7.02 -8.24
CA ALA A 66 2.12 7.52 -7.60
C ALA A 66 1.81 8.58 -6.53
N LEU A 67 1.07 8.19 -5.48
CA LEU A 67 0.58 9.11 -4.44
C LEU A 67 1.66 9.96 -3.77
N SER A 68 2.85 9.40 -3.51
CA SER A 68 3.96 10.15 -2.92
C SER A 68 4.44 11.33 -3.78
N VAL A 69 3.99 11.42 -5.03
CA VAL A 69 4.25 12.51 -5.96
C VAL A 69 2.98 13.32 -6.25
N SER A 70 1.86 12.66 -6.55
CA SER A 70 0.62 13.36 -6.98
C SER A 70 -0.21 13.92 -5.84
N ALA A 71 -0.14 13.33 -4.64
CA ALA A 71 -0.83 13.76 -3.43
C ALA A 71 0.00 13.33 -2.20
N PRO A 72 1.15 14.00 -1.95
CA PRO A 72 2.09 13.57 -0.91
C PRO A 72 1.56 13.72 0.52
N GLU A 73 0.65 14.66 0.77
CA GLU A 73 0.21 15.04 2.11
C GLU A 73 -0.49 13.88 2.87
N PRO A 74 -1.46 13.14 2.28
CA PRO A 74 -2.05 11.96 2.92
C PRO A 74 -1.01 10.88 3.27
N VAL A 75 0.01 10.71 2.43
CA VAL A 75 1.11 9.75 2.65
C VAL A 75 1.96 10.18 3.84
N THR A 76 2.38 11.44 3.89
CA THR A 76 3.16 11.98 5.00
C THR A 76 2.40 11.87 6.32
N ALA A 77 1.12 12.23 6.32
CA ALA A 77 0.30 12.13 7.53
C ALA A 77 0.20 10.68 8.04
N ALA A 78 0.08 9.69 7.14
CA ALA A 78 -0.04 8.28 7.57
C ALA A 78 1.26 7.78 8.22
N ILE A 79 2.41 8.25 7.72
CA ILE A 79 3.71 7.96 8.33
C ILE A 79 3.82 8.58 9.72
N LEU A 80 3.40 9.84 9.89
CA LEU A 80 3.44 10.51 11.19
C LEU A 80 2.53 9.85 12.22
N ASP A 81 1.34 9.39 11.82
CA ASP A 81 0.43 8.66 12.70
C ASP A 81 1.00 7.29 13.09
N ALA A 82 1.66 6.61 12.16
CA ALA A 82 2.34 5.34 12.46
C ALA A 82 3.49 5.51 13.47
N LEU A 83 4.17 6.66 13.49
CA LEU A 83 5.21 6.96 14.49
C LEU A 83 4.65 7.20 15.91
N SER A 84 3.37 7.54 16.02
CA SER A 84 2.70 7.91 17.27
C SER A 84 1.87 6.78 17.88
N ALA A 85 1.84 5.61 17.22
CA ALA A 85 0.96 4.48 17.54
C ALA A 85 1.60 3.42 18.45
#